data_AF-A0A442GZL8-F1
#
_entry.id   AF-A0A442GZL8-F1
#
_cell.length_a   1.000
_cell.length_b   1.000
_cell.length_c   1.000
_cell.angle_alpha   90.00
_cell.angle_beta   90.00
_cell.angle_gamma   90.00
#
_symmetry.space_group_name_H-M   'P 1'
#
loop_
_entity.id
_entity.type
_entity.pdbx_description
1 polymer ?
#
loop_
_entity_poly.entity_id
_entity_poly.type
_entity_poly.pdbx_seq_one_letter_code
_entity_poly.pdbx_strand_id
1 'polypeptide(L)'
;MKCRSFAIGLSVILALCAPTLGVAADKFTGEENRKTAGWILSALDKLDGQDLADLAAMKKVIEKNLSVEQSDSAFAKLQACRTVDKYRSNPLPLVAAEHYFFMRYEASKTGDLKFRGLPKKYHDMKVKLIAEGKEERLQTTDWPIAPPSQGTLDWANLGVEQGLADYERREKKKPANGTTADGYEKDMNRAAESAFFAWIGRTFGTAYARLGDDRCGVLEPSVD
;
A
#
# COMPACT_ATOMS: atom_id res chain seq x y z
N MET A 1 -14.70 -26.59 -24.29
CA MET A 1 -15.41 -27.69 -23.59
C MET A 1 -16.90 -27.39 -23.61
N LYS A 2 -17.73 -28.35 -24.02
CA LYS A 2 -19.18 -28.20 -24.22
C LYS A 2 -19.90 -28.26 -22.86
N CYS A 3 -20.65 -27.21 -22.51
CA CYS A 3 -21.68 -27.32 -21.46
C CYS A 3 -22.81 -28.21 -21.99
N ARG A 4 -23.10 -29.30 -21.27
CA ARG A 4 -24.29 -30.11 -21.52
C ARG A 4 -25.41 -29.61 -20.61
N SER A 5 -26.53 -29.20 -21.19
CA SER A 5 -27.76 -28.90 -20.46
C SER A 5 -28.56 -30.18 -20.24
N PHE A 6 -28.87 -30.49 -18.98
CA PHE A 6 -29.95 -31.39 -18.61
C PHE A 6 -31.09 -30.55 -18.05
N ALA A 7 -32.28 -30.70 -18.60
CA ALA A 7 -33.49 -30.05 -18.12
C ALA A 7 -34.40 -31.11 -17.49
N ILE A 8 -34.47 -31.15 -16.16
CA ILE A 8 -35.60 -31.72 -15.41
C ILE A 8 -35.73 -30.93 -14.10
N GLY A 9 -36.93 -30.43 -13.83
CA GLY A 9 -37.38 -30.18 -12.46
C GLY A 9 -37.23 -28.74 -11.98
N LEU A 10 -38.37 -28.19 -11.54
CA LEU A 10 -38.53 -26.94 -10.82
C LEU A 10 -37.57 -26.90 -9.61
N SER A 11 -36.42 -26.27 -9.79
CA SER A 11 -35.49 -25.91 -8.72
C SER A 11 -34.83 -24.62 -9.17
N VAL A 12 -35.00 -23.59 -8.35
CA VAL A 12 -34.27 -22.34 -8.46
C VAL A 12 -32.79 -22.69 -8.49
N ILE A 13 -32.21 -22.71 -9.69
CA ILE A 13 -30.75 -22.75 -9.84
C ILE A 13 -30.29 -21.37 -9.41
N LEU A 14 -29.99 -21.26 -8.11
CA LEU A 14 -29.16 -20.20 -7.59
C LEU A 14 -27.81 -20.38 -8.31
N ALA A 15 -27.60 -19.62 -9.38
CA ALA A 15 -26.28 -19.45 -9.95
C ALA A 15 -25.45 -18.72 -8.89
N LEU A 16 -24.83 -19.50 -8.01
CA LEU A 16 -23.72 -19.05 -7.18
C LEU A 16 -22.58 -18.73 -8.14
N CYS A 17 -22.60 -17.51 -8.69
CA CYS A 17 -21.40 -16.87 -9.17
C CYS A 17 -20.49 -16.75 -7.95
N ALA A 18 -19.64 -17.75 -7.73
CA ALA A 18 -18.53 -17.62 -6.82
C ALA A 18 -17.73 -16.39 -7.28
N PRO A 19 -17.47 -15.40 -6.39
CA PRO A 19 -16.56 -14.32 -6.72
C PRO A 19 -15.23 -14.96 -7.12
N THR A 20 -14.73 -14.60 -8.29
CA THR A 20 -13.42 -15.02 -8.80
C THR A 20 -12.37 -14.68 -7.75
N LEU A 21 -11.88 -15.71 -7.05
CA LEU A 21 -10.81 -15.61 -6.07
C LEU A 21 -9.54 -15.08 -6.75
N GLY A 22 -9.09 -13.90 -6.32
CA GLY A 22 -7.68 -13.53 -6.21
C GLY A 22 -6.83 -13.58 -7.48
N VAL A 23 -7.19 -12.83 -8.52
CA VAL A 23 -6.20 -12.42 -9.53
C VAL A 23 -5.56 -11.13 -9.01
N ALA A 24 -4.23 -11.08 -8.93
CA ALA A 24 -3.53 -9.83 -8.64
C ALA A 24 -4.01 -8.78 -9.65
N ALA A 25 -4.45 -7.62 -9.17
CA ALA A 25 -4.83 -6.54 -10.07
C ALA A 25 -3.60 -6.16 -10.92
N ASP A 26 -3.84 -5.98 -12.21
CA ASP A 26 -2.84 -5.58 -13.19
C ASP A 26 -2.12 -4.26 -12.79
N LYS A 27 -1.08 -3.92 -13.55
CA LYS A 27 -0.39 -2.62 -13.41
C LYS A 27 -1.39 -1.47 -13.41
N PHE A 28 -1.12 -0.44 -12.60
CA PHE A 28 -1.95 0.77 -12.59
C PHE A 28 -2.02 1.41 -13.97
N THR A 29 -3.23 1.81 -14.34
CA THR A 29 -3.51 2.68 -15.48
C THR A 29 -2.81 4.04 -15.32
N GLY A 30 -2.80 4.84 -16.39
CA GLY A 30 -2.31 6.22 -16.32
C GLY A 30 -3.06 7.04 -15.28
N GLU A 31 -4.38 6.88 -15.20
CA GLU A 31 -5.24 7.55 -14.22
C GLU A 31 -4.92 7.14 -12.78
N GLU A 32 -4.80 5.84 -12.49
CA GLU A 32 -4.45 5.35 -11.15
C GLU A 32 -3.07 5.81 -10.71
N ASN A 33 -2.10 5.89 -11.63
CA ASN A 33 -0.78 6.45 -11.34
C ASN A 33 -0.86 7.96 -11.02
N ARG A 34 -1.68 8.72 -11.74
CA ARG A 34 -1.92 10.15 -11.46
C ARG A 34 -2.64 10.33 -10.13
N LYS A 35 -3.65 9.50 -9.82
CA LYS A 35 -4.32 9.46 -8.51
C LYS A 35 -3.32 9.17 -7.38
N THR A 36 -2.44 8.19 -7.57
CA THR A 36 -1.41 7.84 -6.58
C THR A 36 -0.44 9.01 -6.36
N ALA A 37 0.05 9.61 -7.45
CA ALA A 37 0.93 10.78 -7.37
C ALA A 37 0.24 11.98 -6.71
N GLY A 38 -1.04 12.21 -7.01
CA GLY A 38 -1.85 13.25 -6.38
C GLY A 38 -2.00 13.04 -4.87
N TRP A 39 -2.27 11.81 -4.42
CA TRP A 39 -2.28 11.48 -2.98
C TRP A 39 -0.94 11.74 -2.32
N ILE A 40 0.17 11.37 -2.98
CA ILE A 40 1.52 11.62 -2.46
C ILE A 40 1.79 13.12 -2.31
N LEU A 41 1.45 13.90 -3.33
CA LEU A 41 1.63 15.35 -3.31
C LEU A 41 0.72 16.02 -2.28
N SER A 42 -0.49 15.53 -2.12
CA SER A 42 -1.44 15.99 -1.10
C SER A 42 -0.89 15.78 0.32
N ALA A 43 -0.35 14.59 0.61
CA ALA A 43 0.27 14.30 1.90
C ALA A 43 1.48 15.20 2.22
N LEU A 44 2.17 15.67 1.18
CA LEU A 44 3.29 16.61 1.28
C LEU A 44 2.87 18.09 1.32
N ASP A 45 1.57 18.40 1.27
CA ASP A 45 1.03 19.75 1.12
C ASP A 45 1.59 20.45 -0.15
N LYS A 46 1.76 19.67 -1.23
CA LYS A 46 2.34 20.09 -2.53
C LYS A 46 1.41 19.81 -3.71
N LEU A 47 0.15 19.48 -3.45
CA LEU A 47 -0.83 19.24 -4.51
C LEU A 47 -1.19 20.55 -5.24
N ASP A 48 -1.28 21.65 -4.51
CA ASP A 48 -1.69 22.94 -5.06
C ASP A 48 -0.73 23.41 -6.16
N GLY A 49 -1.32 23.82 -7.29
CA GLY A 49 -0.59 24.29 -8.46
C GLY A 49 0.08 23.19 -9.30
N GLN A 50 -0.20 21.91 -9.03
CA GLN A 50 0.24 20.81 -9.88
C GLN A 50 -0.78 20.50 -10.96
N ASP A 51 -0.29 20.30 -12.19
CA ASP A 51 -1.10 19.75 -13.27
C ASP A 51 -1.25 18.23 -13.07
N LEU A 52 -2.43 17.80 -12.63
CA LEU A 52 -2.74 16.39 -12.38
C LEU A 52 -2.85 15.55 -13.65
N ALA A 53 -2.84 16.15 -14.84
CA ALA A 53 -2.71 15.44 -16.10
C ALA A 53 -1.25 15.02 -16.40
N ASP A 54 -0.26 15.76 -15.88
CA ASP A 54 1.16 15.51 -16.14
C ASP A 54 1.82 14.68 -15.03
N LEU A 55 1.74 13.35 -15.18
CA LEU A 55 2.40 12.40 -14.28
C LEU A 55 3.92 12.61 -14.18
N ALA A 56 4.58 13.03 -15.27
CA ALA A 56 6.02 13.22 -15.27
C ALA A 56 6.42 14.44 -14.45
N ALA A 57 5.67 15.54 -14.56
CA ALA A 57 5.87 16.72 -13.71
C ALA A 57 5.64 16.39 -12.23
N MET A 58 4.55 15.68 -11.90
CA MET A 58 4.27 15.25 -10.53
C MET A 58 5.42 14.40 -9.96
N LYS A 59 5.90 13.41 -10.72
CA LYS A 59 7.03 12.56 -10.29
C LYS A 59 8.29 13.35 -10.01
N LYS A 60 8.61 14.38 -10.80
CA LYS A 60 9.75 15.27 -10.52
C LYS A 60 9.62 16.02 -9.20
N VAL A 61 8.40 16.40 -8.79
CA VAL A 61 8.17 17.04 -7.50
C VAL A 61 8.32 16.03 -6.35
N ILE A 62 7.80 14.81 -6.54
CA ILE A 62 7.89 13.70 -5.59
C ILE A 62 9.35 13.26 -5.38
N GLU A 63 10.14 13.19 -6.45
CA GLU A 63 11.56 12.81 -6.45
C GLU A 63 12.45 13.79 -5.66
N LYS A 64 11.96 15.00 -5.37
CA LYS A 64 12.71 15.93 -4.52
C LYS A 64 12.98 15.28 -3.17
N ASN A 65 14.16 15.58 -2.63
CA ASN A 65 14.61 14.97 -1.38
C ASN A 65 13.66 15.31 -0.25
N LEU A 66 13.42 14.32 0.60
CA LEU A 66 12.61 14.48 1.81
C LEU A 66 13.46 14.16 3.04
N SER A 67 13.20 14.89 4.11
CA SER A 67 13.63 14.49 5.44
C SER A 67 12.89 13.22 5.90
N VAL A 68 13.44 12.56 6.92
CA VAL A 68 12.79 11.39 7.54
C VAL A 68 11.44 11.81 8.11
N GLU A 69 11.39 12.96 8.76
CA GLU A 69 10.22 13.54 9.40
C GLU A 69 9.11 13.88 8.39
N GLN A 70 9.47 14.39 7.21
CA GLN A 70 8.51 14.63 6.13
C GLN A 70 7.89 13.32 5.61
N SER A 71 8.70 12.27 5.47
CA SER A 71 8.19 10.96 5.01
C SER A 71 7.28 10.31 6.05
N ASP A 72 7.65 10.38 7.34
CA ASP A 72 6.85 9.88 8.46
C ASP A 72 5.53 10.64 8.60
N SER A 73 5.58 11.98 8.55
CA SER A 73 4.39 12.82 8.64
C SER A 73 3.41 12.56 7.47
N ALA A 74 3.92 12.42 6.24
CA ALA A 74 3.10 12.11 5.08
C ALA A 74 2.47 10.70 5.18
N PHE A 75 3.23 9.71 5.65
CA PHE A 75 2.70 8.38 5.94
C PHE A 75 1.56 8.44 6.98
N ALA A 76 1.76 9.12 8.10
CA ALA A 76 0.76 9.25 9.15
C ALA A 76 -0.54 9.92 8.66
N LYS A 77 -0.43 10.97 7.83
CA LYS A 77 -1.58 11.64 7.21
C LYS A 77 -2.40 10.68 6.32
N LEU A 78 -1.74 9.90 5.47
CA LEU A 78 -2.40 8.94 4.57
C LEU A 78 -3.04 7.79 5.33
N GLN A 79 -2.37 7.30 6.37
CA GLN A 79 -2.88 6.21 7.18
C GLN A 79 -4.16 6.60 7.93
N ALA A 80 -4.26 7.84 8.41
CA ALA A 80 -5.49 8.34 9.01
C ALA A 80 -6.67 8.26 8.02
N CYS A 81 -6.45 8.52 6.74
CA CYS A 81 -7.48 8.42 5.71
C CYS A 81 -8.01 7.00 5.50
N ARG A 82 -7.20 5.96 5.76
CA ARG A 82 -7.66 4.56 5.77
C ARG A 82 -8.61 4.22 6.91
N THR A 83 -8.98 5.19 7.75
CA THR A 83 -9.98 5.02 8.80
C THR A 83 -11.25 5.85 8.57
N VAL A 84 -11.33 6.56 7.44
CA VAL A 84 -12.51 7.32 6.99
C VAL A 84 -13.45 6.46 6.14
N ASP A 85 -14.73 6.40 6.50
CA ASP A 85 -15.69 5.44 5.92
C ASP A 85 -15.78 5.51 4.38
N LYS A 86 -15.58 6.68 3.79
CA LYS A 86 -15.49 6.87 2.33
C LYS A 86 -14.44 5.96 1.67
N TYR A 87 -13.35 5.68 2.37
CA TYR A 87 -12.23 4.85 1.89
C TYR A 87 -12.22 3.45 2.48
N ARG A 88 -13.35 2.98 3.05
CA ARG A 88 -13.48 1.64 3.64
C ARG A 88 -13.11 0.51 2.67
N SER A 89 -13.32 0.72 1.37
CA SER A 89 -12.92 -0.24 0.33
C SER A 89 -11.39 -0.36 0.14
N ASN A 90 -10.60 0.46 0.84
CA ASN A 90 -9.13 0.56 0.70
C ASN A 90 -8.71 0.75 -0.77
N PRO A 91 -9.02 1.92 -1.38
CA PRO A 91 -8.74 2.17 -2.79
C PRO A 91 -7.23 2.05 -3.08
N LEU A 92 -6.89 1.29 -4.13
CA LEU A 92 -5.50 0.96 -4.47
C LEU A 92 -4.58 2.18 -4.62
N PRO A 93 -4.97 3.31 -5.24
CA PRO A 93 -4.11 4.50 -5.31
C PRO A 93 -3.73 5.09 -3.95
N LEU A 94 -4.66 5.09 -2.98
CA LEU A 94 -4.38 5.55 -1.60
C LEU A 94 -3.41 4.60 -0.90
N VAL A 95 -3.64 3.29 -1.02
CA VAL A 95 -2.77 2.25 -0.45
C VAL A 95 -1.36 2.30 -1.05
N ALA A 96 -1.24 2.57 -2.35
CA ALA A 96 0.03 2.73 -3.02
C ALA A 96 0.81 3.96 -2.52
N ALA A 97 0.13 5.09 -2.30
CA ALA A 97 0.75 6.28 -1.71
C ALA A 97 1.24 6.03 -0.27
N GLU A 98 0.46 5.30 0.53
CA GLU A 98 0.84 4.89 1.88
C GLU A 98 2.09 3.99 1.87
N HIS A 99 2.08 2.93 1.06
CA HIS A 99 3.22 2.02 0.95
C HIS A 99 4.48 2.73 0.43
N TYR A 100 4.32 3.68 -0.50
CA TYR A 100 5.39 4.52 -0.99
C TYR A 100 6.06 5.29 0.17
N PHE A 101 5.29 5.98 1.02
CA PHE A 101 5.88 6.73 2.13
C PHE A 101 6.43 5.86 3.24
N PHE A 102 5.76 4.76 3.57
CA PHE A 102 6.27 3.81 4.55
C PHE A 102 7.65 3.29 4.15
N MET A 103 7.79 2.83 2.89
CA MET A 103 9.06 2.33 2.37
C MET A 103 10.11 3.43 2.25
N ARG A 104 9.73 4.64 1.82
CA ARG A 104 10.65 5.78 1.76
C ARG A 104 11.16 6.18 3.14
N TYR A 105 10.28 6.22 4.15
CA TYR A 105 10.63 6.50 5.53
C TYR A 105 11.63 5.47 6.08
N GLU A 106 11.31 4.18 6.01
CA GLU A 106 12.14 3.12 6.58
C GLU A 106 13.51 3.01 5.89
N ALA A 107 13.53 3.07 4.55
CA ALA A 107 14.77 3.05 3.79
C ALA A 107 15.61 4.31 4.03
N SER A 108 14.98 5.49 4.12
CA SER A 108 15.66 6.75 4.43
C SER A 108 16.22 6.78 5.85
N LYS A 109 15.50 6.25 6.81
CA LYS A 109 15.92 6.22 8.23
C LYS A 109 17.14 5.32 8.44
N THR A 110 17.18 4.19 7.76
CA THR A 110 18.14 3.11 8.07
C THR A 110 19.28 2.97 7.06
N GLY A 111 19.04 3.31 5.79
CA GLY A 111 19.97 3.00 4.70
C GLY A 111 20.14 1.50 4.44
N ASP A 112 19.20 0.67 4.89
CA ASP A 112 19.27 -0.79 4.74
C ASP A 112 18.86 -1.24 3.33
N LEU A 113 19.82 -1.74 2.57
CA LEU A 113 19.62 -2.21 1.18
C LEU A 113 18.62 -3.37 1.06
N LYS A 114 18.38 -4.12 2.14
CA LYS A 114 17.44 -5.25 2.11
C LYS A 114 15.98 -4.81 1.97
N PHE A 115 15.65 -3.54 2.22
CA PHE A 115 14.33 -3.00 1.92
C PHE A 115 13.95 -3.14 0.44
N ARG A 116 14.91 -3.28 -0.48
CA ARG A 116 14.63 -3.57 -1.91
C ARG A 116 13.85 -4.87 -2.14
N GLY A 117 14.03 -5.86 -1.27
CA GLY A 117 13.33 -7.14 -1.38
C GLY A 117 11.98 -7.18 -0.65
N LEU A 118 11.80 -6.31 0.34
CA LEU A 118 10.70 -6.40 1.29
C LEU A 118 9.31 -6.17 0.65
N PRO A 119 9.09 -5.17 -0.23
CA PRO A 119 7.81 -4.98 -0.90
C PRO A 119 7.35 -6.22 -1.67
N LYS A 120 8.27 -6.88 -2.39
CA LYS A 120 7.95 -8.09 -3.15
C LYS A 120 7.56 -9.24 -2.23
N LYS A 121 8.31 -9.46 -1.15
CA LYS A 121 7.99 -10.51 -0.16
C LYS A 121 6.60 -10.30 0.44
N TYR A 122 6.25 -9.06 0.79
CA TYR A 122 4.92 -8.73 1.30
C TYR A 122 3.83 -8.96 0.26
N HIS A 123 4.06 -8.53 -0.98
CA HIS A 123 3.13 -8.77 -2.09
C HIS A 123 2.87 -10.26 -2.32
N ASP A 124 3.92 -11.08 -2.41
CA ASP A 124 3.81 -12.53 -2.65
C ASP A 124 3.09 -13.23 -1.48
N MET A 125 3.41 -12.84 -0.25
CA MET A 125 2.74 -13.34 0.96
C MET A 125 1.23 -13.00 0.93
N LYS A 126 0.89 -11.78 0.54
CA LYS A 126 -0.50 -11.33 0.41
C LYS A 126 -1.27 -12.11 -0.64
N VAL A 127 -0.67 -12.33 -1.82
CA VAL A 127 -1.25 -13.18 -2.88
C VAL A 127 -1.50 -14.60 -2.35
N LYS A 128 -0.50 -15.19 -1.69
CA LYS A 128 -0.60 -16.55 -1.13
C LYS A 128 -1.73 -16.67 -0.11
N LEU A 129 -1.79 -15.78 0.87
CA LEU A 129 -2.81 -15.86 1.93
C LEU A 129 -4.23 -15.64 1.41
N ILE A 130 -4.42 -14.75 0.44
CA ILE A 130 -5.73 -14.55 -0.21
C ILE A 130 -6.13 -15.80 -1.01
N ALA A 131 -5.19 -16.42 -1.74
CA ALA A 131 -5.45 -17.67 -2.45
C ALA A 131 -5.79 -18.84 -1.51
N GLU A 132 -5.27 -18.82 -0.28
CA GLU A 132 -5.57 -19.79 0.77
C GLU A 132 -6.86 -19.48 1.56
N GLY A 133 -7.55 -18.36 1.28
CA GLY A 133 -8.71 -17.90 2.05
C GLY A 133 -8.38 -17.53 3.50
N LYS A 134 -7.18 -17.01 3.72
CA LYS A 134 -6.61 -16.63 5.02
C LYS A 134 -6.31 -15.13 5.10
N GLU A 135 -7.05 -14.31 4.35
CA GLU A 135 -6.84 -12.87 4.31
C GLU A 135 -7.02 -12.20 5.67
N GLU A 136 -7.79 -12.76 6.60
CA GLU A 136 -7.96 -12.23 7.97
C GLU A 136 -6.62 -12.05 8.70
N ARG A 137 -5.59 -12.80 8.33
CA ARG A 137 -4.22 -12.71 8.88
C ARG A 137 -3.46 -11.47 8.44
N LEU A 138 -3.98 -10.73 7.47
CA LEU A 138 -3.41 -9.48 6.96
C LEU A 138 -4.21 -8.26 7.43
N GLN A 139 -5.32 -8.46 8.16
CA GLN A 139 -6.21 -7.40 8.57
C GLN A 139 -5.64 -6.64 9.77
N THR A 140 -5.22 -5.40 9.54
CA THR A 140 -4.84 -4.45 10.60
C THR A 140 -6.03 -3.63 11.12
N THR A 141 -7.17 -3.70 10.43
CA THR A 141 -8.45 -3.07 10.79
C THR A 141 -9.58 -4.04 10.49
N ASP A 142 -10.79 -3.75 10.94
CA ASP A 142 -11.97 -4.56 10.60
C ASP A 142 -12.50 -4.29 9.17
N TRP A 143 -11.71 -3.60 8.35
CA TRP A 143 -12.05 -3.24 6.98
C TRP A 143 -11.45 -4.24 5.97
N PRO A 144 -12.08 -4.40 4.79
CA PRO A 144 -11.57 -5.28 3.75
C PRO A 144 -10.14 -4.95 3.38
N ILE A 145 -9.29 -5.95 3.19
CA ILE A 145 -7.93 -5.74 2.71
C ILE A 145 -7.99 -5.36 1.22
N ALA A 146 -7.24 -4.33 0.83
CA ALA A 146 -7.07 -4.02 -0.59
C ALA A 146 -6.57 -5.26 -1.33
N PRO A 147 -6.96 -5.54 -2.58
CA PRO A 147 -6.39 -6.66 -3.32
C PRO A 147 -4.86 -6.50 -3.53
N PRO A 148 -4.12 -7.58 -3.86
CA PRO A 148 -2.76 -7.46 -4.37
C PRO A 148 -2.77 -6.69 -5.69
N SER A 149 -1.76 -5.85 -5.93
CA SER A 149 -1.63 -5.09 -7.17
C SER A 149 -0.17 -4.84 -7.50
N GLN A 150 0.18 -5.04 -8.77
CA GLN A 150 1.51 -4.71 -9.26
C GLN A 150 1.79 -3.20 -9.19
N GLY A 151 0.79 -2.34 -9.42
CA GLY A 151 0.95 -0.89 -9.31
C GLY A 151 1.30 -0.44 -7.89
N THR A 152 0.69 -1.05 -6.88
CA THR A 152 1.05 -0.80 -5.47
C THR A 152 2.49 -1.24 -5.17
N LEU A 153 2.91 -2.39 -5.71
CA LEU A 153 4.29 -2.88 -5.57
C LEU A 153 5.30 -1.94 -6.25
N ASP A 154 5.00 -1.44 -7.45
CA ASP A 154 5.87 -0.53 -8.19
C ASP A 154 6.10 0.78 -7.42
N TRP A 155 5.03 1.36 -6.84
CA TRP A 155 5.15 2.57 -5.99
C TRP A 155 5.88 2.30 -4.68
N ALA A 156 5.67 1.14 -4.04
CA ALA A 156 6.43 0.76 -2.84
C ALA A 156 7.94 0.64 -3.13
N ASN A 157 8.31 0.01 -4.26
CA ASN A 157 9.70 -0.09 -4.71
C ASN A 157 10.31 1.28 -5.02
N LEU A 158 9.54 2.18 -5.66
CA LEU A 158 9.96 3.55 -5.87
C LEU A 158 10.25 4.27 -4.55
N GLY A 159 9.39 4.07 -3.54
CA GLY A 159 9.59 4.59 -2.19
C GLY A 159 10.93 4.14 -1.60
N VAL A 160 11.25 2.84 -1.70
CA VAL A 160 12.55 2.30 -1.24
C VAL A 160 13.72 3.03 -1.90
N GLU A 161 13.77 3.09 -3.25
CA GLU A 161 14.91 3.69 -3.94
C GLU A 161 15.09 5.17 -3.61
N GLN A 162 14.00 5.93 -3.53
CA GLN A 162 14.06 7.33 -3.13
C GLN A 162 14.47 7.50 -1.66
N GLY A 163 14.01 6.61 -0.77
CA GLY A 163 14.43 6.60 0.63
C GLY A 163 15.92 6.32 0.79
N LEU A 164 16.46 5.32 0.09
CA LEU A 164 17.90 5.04 0.09
C LEU A 164 18.73 6.23 -0.43
N ALA A 165 18.23 6.95 -1.44
CA ALA A 165 18.85 8.16 -1.93
C ALA A 165 18.80 9.32 -0.90
N ASP A 166 17.68 9.46 -0.17
CA ASP A 166 17.54 10.42 0.93
C ASP A 166 18.54 10.12 2.06
N TYR A 167 18.69 8.85 2.46
CA TYR A 167 19.69 8.39 3.43
C TYR A 167 21.10 8.79 2.98
N GLU A 168 21.47 8.43 1.75
CA GLU A 168 22.83 8.66 1.24
C GLU A 168 23.19 10.15 1.29
N ARG A 169 22.23 11.00 0.93
CA ARG A 169 22.41 12.45 0.91
C ARG A 169 22.51 13.05 2.31
N ARG A 170 21.68 12.60 3.24
CA ARG A 170 21.63 13.10 4.63
C ARG A 170 22.86 12.67 5.41
N GLU A 171 23.20 11.38 5.35
CA GLU A 171 24.29 10.78 6.12
C GLU A 171 25.66 10.90 5.45
N LYS A 172 25.70 11.28 4.16
CA LYS A 172 26.92 11.26 3.32
C LYS A 172 27.59 9.88 3.28
N LYS A 173 26.79 8.81 3.40
CA LYS A 173 27.23 7.41 3.44
C LYS A 173 26.44 6.58 2.44
N LYS A 174 27.12 5.66 1.76
CA LYS A 174 26.43 4.68 0.90
C LYS A 174 25.51 3.80 1.75
N PRO A 175 24.28 3.49 1.28
CA PRO A 175 23.45 2.46 1.87
C PRO A 175 24.18 1.11 1.91
N ALA A 176 23.89 0.29 2.92
CA ALA A 176 24.53 -1.00 3.12
C ALA A 176 23.51 -2.05 3.59
N ASN A 177 23.88 -3.32 3.57
CA ASN A 177 23.02 -4.36 4.14
C ASN A 177 22.94 -4.20 5.66
N GLY A 178 21.73 -4.01 6.17
CA GLY A 178 21.42 -3.97 7.59
C GLY A 178 20.63 -5.20 8.04
N THR A 179 20.00 -5.07 9.20
CA THR A 179 19.12 -6.09 9.82
C THR A 179 17.70 -5.59 10.05
N THR A 180 17.39 -4.33 9.73
CA THR A 180 16.07 -3.75 10.02
C THR A 180 15.01 -4.39 9.15
N ALA A 181 15.29 -4.55 7.85
CA ALA A 181 14.36 -5.22 6.94
C ALA A 181 14.13 -6.70 7.31
N ASP A 182 15.12 -7.38 7.89
CA ASP A 182 14.96 -8.76 8.38
C ASP A 182 13.97 -8.82 9.55
N GLY A 183 13.97 -7.79 10.41
CA GLY A 183 13.01 -7.64 11.50
C GLY A 183 11.57 -7.54 10.97
N TYR A 184 11.35 -6.67 9.99
CA TYR A 184 10.07 -6.54 9.31
C TYR A 184 9.63 -7.83 8.64
N GLU A 185 10.53 -8.52 7.93
CA GLU A 185 10.22 -9.81 7.31
C GLU A 185 9.83 -10.87 8.35
N LYS A 186 10.52 -10.92 9.49
CA LYS A 186 10.18 -11.83 10.58
C LYS A 186 8.80 -11.53 11.15
N ASP A 187 8.47 -10.27 11.35
CA ASP A 187 7.17 -9.86 11.89
C ASP A 187 6.04 -10.10 10.88
N MET A 188 6.30 -9.88 9.59
CA MET A 188 5.39 -10.27 8.51
C MET A 188 5.12 -11.79 8.50
N ASN A 189 6.17 -12.61 8.58
CA ASN A 189 6.02 -14.07 8.60
C ASN A 189 5.21 -14.55 9.82
N ARG A 190 5.45 -13.94 10.99
CA ARG A 190 4.66 -14.22 12.21
C ARG A 190 3.19 -13.83 12.04
N ALA A 191 2.91 -12.66 11.45
CA ALA A 191 1.54 -12.23 11.16
C ALA A 191 0.84 -13.20 10.19
N ALA A 192 1.55 -13.72 9.19
CA ALA A 192 1.04 -14.71 8.25
C ALA A 192 0.74 -16.07 8.90
N GLU A 193 1.41 -16.43 9.99
CA GLU A 193 1.20 -17.70 10.69
C GLU A 193 -0.11 -17.72 11.50
N SER A 194 -0.56 -16.58 12.05
CA SER A 194 -1.77 -16.51 12.88
C SER A 194 -2.41 -15.13 12.92
N ALA A 195 -3.75 -15.09 12.89
CA ALA A 195 -4.55 -13.88 13.09
C ALA A 195 -4.30 -13.21 14.46
N PHE A 196 -3.86 -13.97 15.47
CA PHE A 196 -3.46 -13.43 16.77
C PHE A 196 -2.25 -12.48 16.64
N PHE A 197 -1.28 -12.81 15.77
CA PHE A 197 -0.13 -11.94 15.53
C PHE A 197 -0.47 -10.78 14.61
N ALA A 198 -1.45 -10.91 13.71
CA ALA A 198 -2.00 -9.78 12.95
C ALA A 198 -2.68 -8.75 13.88
N TRP A 199 -3.36 -9.23 14.93
CA TRP A 199 -3.92 -8.38 15.99
C TRP A 199 -2.83 -7.65 16.79
N ILE A 200 -1.71 -8.30 17.12
CA ILE A 200 -0.52 -7.65 17.70
C ILE A 200 0.16 -6.72 16.66
N GLY A 201 0.06 -7.02 15.37
CA GLY A 201 0.48 -6.16 14.26
C GLY A 201 -0.29 -4.84 14.20
N ARG A 202 -1.52 -4.77 14.75
CA ARG A 202 -2.25 -3.50 15.02
C ARG A 202 -1.54 -2.62 16.06
N THR A 203 -0.54 -3.16 16.76
CA THR A 203 0.33 -2.47 17.71
C THR A 203 1.69 -2.11 17.10
N PHE A 204 2.16 -2.85 16.07
CA PHE A 204 3.42 -2.59 15.35
C PHE A 204 3.28 -1.62 14.18
N GLY A 205 2.14 -1.67 13.49
CA GLY A 205 1.62 -0.51 12.80
C GLY A 205 0.73 0.18 13.82
N THR A 206 1.20 1.26 14.44
CA THR A 206 0.27 2.31 14.81
C THR A 206 -0.51 2.60 13.53
N ALA A 207 -1.71 2.04 13.37
CA ALA A 207 -2.81 2.88 12.94
C ALA A 207 -2.73 4.01 13.96
N TYR A 208 -2.06 5.11 13.59
CA TYR A 208 -2.08 6.32 14.39
C TYR A 208 -3.54 6.46 14.79
N ALA A 209 -3.77 6.31 16.09
CA ALA A 209 -5.07 5.96 16.67
C ALA A 209 -6.16 6.71 15.90
N ARG A 210 -7.24 6.02 15.46
CA ARG A 210 -8.42 6.65 14.83
C ARG A 210 -8.57 8.06 15.39
N LEU A 211 -8.04 9.05 14.67
CA LEU A 211 -8.23 10.43 15.05
C LEU A 211 -9.70 10.58 14.77
N GLY A 212 -10.53 10.70 15.80
CA GLY A 212 -12.00 10.60 15.72
C GLY A 212 -12.68 11.67 14.86
N ASP A 213 -11.97 12.24 13.89
CA ASP A 213 -12.50 13.00 12.77
C ASP A 213 -12.71 12.03 11.60
N ASP A 214 -13.97 11.88 11.17
CA ASP A 214 -14.37 11.11 9.98
C ASP A 214 -13.87 11.74 8.67
N ARG A 215 -12.90 12.67 8.74
CA ARG A 215 -12.35 13.40 7.60
C ARG A 215 -10.90 13.08 7.36
N CYS A 216 -10.60 12.83 6.09
CA CYS A 216 -9.25 12.63 5.62
C CYS A 216 -8.55 13.99 5.57
N GLY A 217 -7.48 14.14 6.36
CA GLY A 217 -6.72 15.39 6.48
C GLY A 217 -5.85 15.74 5.27
N VAL A 218 -5.92 14.94 4.20
CA VAL A 218 -5.27 15.21 2.92
C VAL A 218 -6.34 15.36 1.84
N LEU A 219 -6.12 16.31 0.92
CA LEU A 219 -7.02 16.55 -0.22
C LEU A 219 -7.03 15.33 -1.14
N GLU A 220 -8.21 14.82 -1.46
CA GLU A 220 -8.36 13.77 -2.46
C GLU A 220 -8.07 14.32 -3.86
N PRO A 221 -7.17 13.69 -4.62
CA PRO A 221 -6.87 14.14 -5.98
C PRO A 221 -8.04 13.86 -6.92
N SER A 222 -8.56 14.92 -7.55
CA SER A 222 -9.50 14.80 -8.66
C SER A 222 -8.71 14.66 -9.95
N VAL A 223 -8.81 13.51 -10.60
CA VAL A 223 -8.12 13.23 -11.85
C VAL A 223 -9.20 12.86 -12.85
N ASP A 224 -9.47 13.80 -13.74
CA ASP A 224 -10.41 13.62 -14.86
C ASP A 224 -9.74 12.83 -16.00
#